data_AF-A0A7Z9UQ78-F1
#
_entry.id   AF-A0A7Z9UQ78-F1
#
_cell.length_a   1.000
_cell.length_b   1.000
_cell.length_c   1.000
_cell.angle_alpha   90.00
_cell.angle_beta   90.00
_cell.angle_gamma   90.00
#
_symmetry.space_group_name_H-M   'P 1'
#
loop_
_entity.id
_entity.type
_entity.pdbx_description
1 polymer ?
#
loop_
_entity_poly.entity_id
_entity_poly.type
_entity_poly.pdbx_seq_one_letter_code
_entity_poly.pdbx_strand_id
1 'polypeptide(L)'
;MSQGTALIIFLILTLLAANLPWMSDRRFFVLPAGDGGKGPLPRLVELALMYGAIAAIGFGLEQKVTGSVHAQDWEFYAVTACLFIVFAMPGFIYRHIWPS
;
A
#
# COMPACT_ATOMS: atom_id res chain seq x y z
N MET A 1 -17.63 -11.54 -12.93
CA MET A 1 -16.25 -11.90 -12.50
C MET A 1 -16.39 -12.93 -11.39
N SER A 2 -15.60 -14.01 -11.38
CA SER A 2 -15.62 -14.92 -10.22
C SER A 2 -15.01 -14.21 -9.01
N GLN A 3 -15.48 -14.54 -7.81
CA GLN A 3 -14.99 -13.97 -6.55
C GLN A 3 -13.46 -14.13 -6.40
N GLY A 4 -12.94 -15.28 -6.84
CA GLY A 4 -11.50 -15.55 -6.86
C GLY A 4 -10.69 -14.60 -7.76
N THR A 5 -11.22 -14.24 -8.94
CA THR A 5 -10.53 -13.30 -9.83
C THR A 5 -10.45 -11.89 -9.23
N ALA A 6 -11.53 -11.42 -8.58
CA ALA A 6 -11.53 -10.12 -7.91
C ALA A 6 -10.51 -10.06 -6.76
N LEU A 7 -10.39 -11.13 -5.97
CA LEU A 7 -9.41 -11.24 -4.89
C LEU A 7 -7.97 -11.21 -5.41
N ILE A 8 -7.66 -11.97 -6.47
CA ILE A 8 -6.31 -11.99 -7.06
C ILE A 8 -5.94 -10.60 -7.59
N ILE A 9 -6.86 -9.92 -8.28
CA ILE A 9 -6.62 -8.56 -8.78
C ILE A 9 -6.35 -7.60 -7.61
N PHE A 10 -7.14 -7.69 -6.53
CA PHE A 10 -6.94 -6.86 -5.34
C PHE A 10 -5.60 -7.12 -4.66
N LEU A 11 -5.16 -8.38 -4.56
CA LEU A 11 -3.85 -8.73 -4.02
C LEU A 11 -2.71 -8.18 -4.87
N ILE A 12 -2.78 -8.32 -6.20
CA ILE A 12 -1.79 -7.74 -7.11
C ILE A 12 -1.75 -6.21 -6.95
N LEU A 13 -2.92 -5.57 -6.92
CA LEU A 13 -3.04 -4.13 -6.75
C LEU A 13 -2.46 -3.66 -5.40
N THR A 14 -2.68 -4.43 -4.34
CA THR A 14 -2.10 -4.19 -3.01
C THR A 14 -0.57 -4.27 -3.04
N LEU A 15 -0.01 -5.30 -3.69
CA LEU A 15 1.44 -5.45 -3.83
C LEU A 15 2.08 -4.30 -4.62
N LEU A 16 1.43 -3.86 -5.70
CA LEU A 16 1.87 -2.71 -6.48
C LEU A 16 1.79 -1.41 -5.68
N ALA A 17 0.66 -1.17 -4.99
CA ALA A 17 0.47 -0.02 -4.13
C ALA A 17 1.50 0.02 -2.98
N ALA A 18 1.87 -1.14 -2.44
CA ALA A 18 2.91 -1.28 -1.43
C ALA A 18 4.31 -0.98 -1.93
N ASN A 19 4.56 -0.84 -3.24
CA ASN A 19 5.89 -0.48 -3.76
C ASN A 19 5.90 0.88 -4.50
N LEU A 20 4.71 1.42 -4.83
CA LEU A 20 4.54 2.71 -5.50
C LEU A 20 5.25 3.90 -4.82
N PRO A 21 5.17 4.09 -3.48
CA PRO A 21 5.85 5.18 -2.77
C PRO A 21 7.38 5.21 -2.95
N TRP A 22 8.00 4.06 -3.23
CA TRP A 22 9.45 3.94 -3.39
C TRP A 22 9.90 4.14 -4.83
N MET A 23 9.06 3.80 -5.82
CA MET A 23 9.38 4.00 -7.24
C MET A 23 9.26 5.46 -7.67
N SER A 24 8.42 6.26 -7.00
CA SER A 24 8.19 7.67 -7.38
C SER A 24 9.09 8.65 -6.61
N ASP A 25 9.79 9.53 -7.33
CA ASP A 25 10.54 10.65 -6.75
C ASP A 25 9.65 11.82 -6.31
N ARG A 26 8.37 11.80 -6.68
CA ARG A 26 7.42 12.88 -6.36
C ARG A 26 6.78 12.64 -5.00
N ARG A 27 6.85 13.62 -4.11
CA ARG A 27 6.10 13.61 -2.85
C ARG A 27 4.62 13.48 -3.19
N PHE A 28 3.95 12.46 -2.67
CA PHE A 28 2.52 12.24 -2.85
C PHE A 28 2.08 12.05 -4.30
N PHE A 29 2.97 11.59 -5.20
CA PHE A 29 2.73 11.57 -6.65
C PHE A 29 2.50 12.95 -7.32
N VAL A 30 2.38 14.04 -6.56
CA VAL A 30 1.95 15.36 -7.06
C VAL A 30 2.96 16.48 -6.78
N LEU A 31 3.66 16.46 -5.64
CA LEU A 31 4.60 17.51 -5.27
C LEU A 31 6.04 17.16 -5.69
N PRO A 32 6.79 18.09 -6.32
CA PRO A 32 8.21 17.91 -6.53
C PRO A 32 8.92 17.77 -5.17
N ALA A 33 9.75 16.74 -5.01
CA ALA A 33 10.66 16.67 -3.90
C ALA A 33 11.68 17.81 -4.11
N GLY A 34 11.64 18.85 -3.27
CA GLY A 34 12.62 19.94 -3.32
C GLY A 34 14.06 19.42 -3.17
N ASP A 35 15.02 20.29 -3.49
CA ASP A 35 16.45 20.01 -3.73
C ASP A 35 17.24 19.25 -2.64
N GLY A 36 16.62 18.92 -1.49
CA GLY A 36 17.20 18.12 -0.39
C GLY A 36 16.79 16.64 -0.38
N GLY A 37 16.05 16.15 -1.38
CA GLY A 37 15.63 14.74 -1.48
C GLY A 37 14.43 14.35 -0.59
N LYS A 38 13.90 13.14 -0.82
CA LYS A 38 12.83 12.54 0.00
C LYS A 38 13.41 11.94 1.29
N GLY A 39 13.27 12.67 2.41
CA GLY A 39 13.52 12.15 3.76
C GLY A 39 12.64 10.92 4.11
N PRO A 40 12.91 10.24 5.24
CA PRO A 40 12.21 9.01 5.62
C PRO A 40 10.74 9.24 6.02
N LEU A 41 10.45 10.32 6.74
CA LEU A 41 9.10 10.69 7.20
C LEU A 41 8.04 10.78 6.08
N PRO A 42 8.25 11.51 4.98
CA PRO A 42 7.25 11.59 3.90
C PRO A 42 6.98 10.23 3.24
N ARG A 43 7.96 9.32 3.19
CA ARG A 43 7.75 7.97 2.65
C ARG A 43 6.87 7.13 3.57
N LEU A 44 7.04 7.24 4.89
CA LEU A 44 6.18 6.57 5.87
C LEU A 44 4.74 7.09 5.80
N VAL A 45 4.55 8.40 5.60
CA VAL A 45 3.22 9.00 5.40
C VAL A 45 2.58 8.50 4.10
N GLU A 46 3.32 8.48 2.99
CA GLU A 46 2.83 7.92 1.71
C GLU A 46 2.44 6.43 1.85
N LEU A 47 3.24 5.65 2.58
CA LEU A 47 2.97 4.24 2.86
C LEU A 47 1.69 4.08 3.69
N ALA A 48 1.55 4.83 4.78
CA ALA A 48 0.36 4.79 5.63
C ALA A 48 -0.90 5.16 4.84
N LEU A 49 -0.80 6.13 3.92
CA LEU A 49 -1.91 6.51 3.05
C LEU A 49 -2.25 5.46 2.00
N MET A 50 -1.24 4.81 1.41
CA MET A 50 -1.51 3.68 0.50
C MET A 50 -2.15 2.50 1.22
N TYR A 51 -1.69 2.18 2.43
CA TYR A 51 -2.34 1.17 3.26
C TYR A 51 -3.81 1.55 3.56
N GLY A 52 -4.06 2.79 3.99
CA GLY A 52 -5.42 3.29 4.23
C GLY A 52 -6.31 3.25 2.98
N ALA A 53 -5.77 3.59 1.80
CA ALA A 53 -6.49 3.52 0.54
C ALA A 53 -6.86 2.08 0.15
N ILE A 54 -5.92 1.14 0.29
CA ILE A 54 -6.17 -0.29 0.05
C ILE A 54 -7.21 -0.84 1.03
N ALA A 55 -7.09 -0.50 2.32
CA ALA A 55 -8.07 -0.90 3.33
C ALA A 55 -9.48 -0.39 2.97
N ALA A 56 -9.62 0.88 2.58
CA ALA A 56 -10.89 1.46 2.15
C ALA A 56 -11.48 0.77 0.90
N ILE A 57 -10.63 0.43 -0.08
CA ILE A 57 -11.06 -0.35 -1.26
C ILE A 57 -11.50 -1.76 -0.85
N GLY A 58 -10.78 -2.40 0.08
CA GLY A 58 -11.14 -3.70 0.64
C GLY A 58 -12.52 -3.69 1.31
N PHE A 59 -12.79 -2.70 2.18
CA PHE A 59 -14.10 -2.52 2.80
C PHE A 59 -15.21 -2.29 1.77
N GLY A 60 -14.95 -1.47 0.75
CA GLY A 60 -15.91 -1.23 -0.33
C GLY A 60 -16.20 -2.50 -1.16
N LEU A 61 -15.19 -3.35 -1.35
CA LEU A 61 -15.35 -4.65 -2.01
C LEU A 61 -16.15 -5.63 -1.15
N GLU A 62 -15.87 -5.74 0.15
CA GLU A 62 -16.64 -6.59 1.07
C GLU A 62 -18.12 -6.20 1.13
N GLN A 63 -18.41 -4.90 1.22
CA GLN A 63 -19.78 -4.39 1.17
C GLN A 63 -20.50 -4.79 -0.13
N LYS A 64 -19.82 -4.70 -1.27
CA LYS A 64 -20.42 -5.00 -2.57
C LYS A 64 -20.57 -6.49 -2.86
N VAL A 65 -19.68 -7.34 -2.34
CA VAL A 65 -19.66 -8.78 -2.66
C VAL A 65 -20.50 -9.59 -1.67
N THR A 66 -20.49 -9.24 -0.38
CA THR A 66 -21.10 -10.07 0.67
C THR A 66 -22.33 -9.42 1.30
N GLY A 67 -22.57 -8.12 1.07
CA GLY A 67 -23.70 -7.38 1.65
C GLY A 67 -23.60 -7.15 3.16
N SER A 68 -22.52 -7.63 3.80
CA SER A 68 -22.20 -7.44 5.21
C SER A 68 -20.68 -7.26 5.36
N VAL A 69 -20.28 -6.24 6.11
CA VAL A 69 -18.88 -6.08 6.53
C VAL A 69 -18.70 -6.95 7.77
N HIS A 70 -17.81 -7.94 7.70
CA HIS A 70 -17.46 -8.67 8.91
C HIS A 70 -16.72 -7.74 9.86
N ALA A 71 -17.15 -7.70 11.12
CA ALA A 71 -16.42 -6.98 12.15
C ALA A 71 -15.08 -7.67 12.37
N GLN A 72 -14.02 -7.13 11.77
CA GLN A 72 -12.65 -7.54 12.03
C GLN A 72 -12.12 -6.80 13.25
N ASP A 73 -11.45 -7.53 14.14
CA ASP A 73 -10.78 -6.93 15.29
C ASP A 73 -9.51 -6.18 14.86
N TRP A 74 -8.97 -5.37 15.77
CA TRP A 74 -7.80 -4.53 15.54
C TRP A 74 -6.56 -5.34 15.12
N GLU A 75 -6.45 -6.61 15.53
CA GLU A 75 -5.35 -7.52 15.16
C GLU A 75 -5.27 -7.71 13.64
N PHE A 76 -6.41 -7.80 12.95
CA PHE A 76 -6.42 -7.95 11.50
C PHE A 76 -5.74 -6.76 10.81
N TYR A 77 -6.05 -5.54 11.27
CA TYR A 77 -5.45 -4.33 10.73
C TYR A 77 -3.96 -4.25 11.07
N ALA A 78 -3.58 -4.61 12.29
CA ALA A 78 -2.17 -4.63 12.69
C ALA A 78 -1.36 -5.62 11.84
N VAL A 79 -1.85 -6.84 11.63
CA VAL A 79 -1.18 -7.88 10.83
C VAL A 79 -1.12 -7.47 9.36
N THR A 80 -2.20 -6.96 8.78
CA THR A 80 -2.20 -6.51 7.38
C THR A 80 -1.30 -5.30 7.16
N ALA A 81 -1.23 -4.37 8.12
CA ALA A 81 -0.28 -3.26 8.07
C ALA A 81 1.18 -3.75 8.11
N CYS A 82 1.50 -4.69 9.00
CA CYS A 82 2.82 -5.32 9.06
C CYS A 82 3.17 -6.03 7.75
N LEU A 83 2.24 -6.78 7.16
CA LEU A 83 2.43 -7.42 5.86
C LEU A 83 2.68 -6.39 4.75
N PHE A 84 1.91 -5.30 4.74
CA PHE A 84 2.09 -4.21 3.77
C PHE A 84 3.48 -3.58 3.87
N ILE A 85 3.99 -3.36 5.08
CA ILE A 85 5.36 -2.86 5.32
C ILE A 85 6.42 -3.86 4.85
N VAL A 86 6.21 -5.16 5.06
CA VAL A 86 7.15 -6.19 4.57
C VAL A 86 7.15 -6.22 3.04
N PHE A 87 5.98 -6.13 2.40
CA PHE A 87 5.88 -6.10 0.93
C PHE A 87 6.42 -4.84 0.28
N ALA A 88 6.65 -3.78 1.07
CA ALA A 88 7.31 -2.56 0.65
C ALA A 88 8.84 -2.64 0.62
N MET A 89 9.44 -3.67 1.24
CA MET A 89 10.89 -3.88 1.27
C MET A 89 11.54 -3.93 -0.13
N PRO A 90 10.99 -4.61 -1.14
CA PRO A 90 11.61 -4.68 -2.47
C PRO A 90 11.83 -3.30 -3.09
N GLY A 91 10.83 -2.40 -3.00
CA GLY A 91 10.96 -1.01 -3.44
C GLY A 91 12.01 -0.23 -2.66
N PHE A 92 12.12 -0.48 -1.35
CA PHE A 92 13.18 0.11 -0.51
C PHE A 92 14.57 -0.34 -0.94
N ILE A 93 14.78 -1.65 -1.12
CA ILE A 93 16.06 -2.24 -1.53
C ILE A 93 16.48 -1.72 -2.90
N TYR A 94 15.56 -1.73 -3.87
CA TYR A 94 15.85 -1.29 -5.23
C TYR A 94 16.31 0.17 -5.29
N ARG A 95 15.75 1.03 -4.43
CA ARG A 95 16.06 2.45 -4.45
C ARG A 95 17.30 2.84 -3.65
N HIS A 96 17.60 2.16 -2.55
CA HIS A 96 18.68 2.56 -1.64
C HIS A 96 19.92 1.66 -1.71
N ILE A 97 19.76 0.41 -2.11
CA ILE A 97 20.85 -0.59 -2.06
C ILE A 97 21.38 -0.87 -3.47
N TRP A 98 20.51 -0.93 -4.49
CA TRP A 98 20.92 -1.24 -5.86
C TRP A 98 21.68 -0.13 -6.63
N PRO A 99 21.58 1.18 -6.33
CA PRO A 99 22.47 2.16 -6.96
C PRO A 99 23.85 2.08 -6.30
N SER A 100 24.59 1.03 -6.63
CA SER A 100 25.98 0.77 -6.24
C SER A 100 26.85 0.63 -7.49
#